data_AF-A0ABD5QMV5-F1
#
_entry.id   AF-A0ABD5QMV5-F1
#
_cell.length_a   1.000
_cell.length_b   1.000
_cell.length_c   1.000
_cell.angle_alpha   90.00
_cell.angle_beta   90.00
_cell.angle_gamma   90.00
#
_symmetry.space_group_name_H-M   'P 1'
#
loop_
_entity.id
_entity.type
_entity.pdbx_description
1 polymer ?
#
loop_
_entity_poly.entity_id
_entity_poly.type
_entity_poly.pdbx_seq_one_letter_code
_entity_poly.pdbx_strand_id
1 'polypeptide(L)'
;MAASGTVPIVHPVINWSEWTPLFPTRELGVIPQEPGIYLVSHKSLSGVQYVGHSRTDLHDRIWRMGNEIDSDEMPHRDPHTAAPCLWAIADEYSAEYRVCWASIDDIGDDEEQSSLTSTRTIGELATVNDLVGLKAAYIAGYRFVSRQSPTANFGYMIPGYEQSGPRSSGRRGGKLEQDDGEPGMREETISTWEQWDDVTSETWMGFDWETYDLGDFEDPYPDAEGVFRIWQKGTNTLTQVGATTNIRNQVLDAEPHDDGTMVSFDQREIGDISDRQAVATDLVGAHYLAKDIVPTSSVTKEDLPVDEIRDLIDQYESPTVEGKKTISDKQKIRKAVVALANAEGGYLLVGVADSGTVVGIENTGTGKDPQRVEERLLNIIEDGVDPRSPIRFTQIEEIDGGHVLIAEIEKADEIPYSENGRFYQRRGSESRKLNGMDLRQFVEERRTDSPPE
;
A
#
# COMPACT_ATOMS: atom_id res chain seq x y z
N MET A 1 -12.49 36.30 7.40
CA MET A 1 -12.60 35.55 8.67
C MET A 1 -13.89 34.74 8.64
N ALA A 2 -13.84 33.58 8.00
CA ALA A 2 -14.80 32.50 8.20
C ALA A 2 -13.96 31.29 8.61
N ALA A 3 -14.31 30.68 9.73
CA ALA A 3 -13.63 29.50 10.25
C ALA A 3 -13.98 28.32 9.34
N SER A 4 -12.99 27.71 8.68
CA SER A 4 -13.09 26.38 8.08
C SER A 4 -12.12 25.38 8.73
N GLY A 5 -11.68 25.66 9.95
CA GLY A 5 -10.75 24.82 10.74
C GLY A 5 -11.38 23.55 11.33
N THR A 6 -12.50 23.08 10.79
CA THR A 6 -13.06 21.78 11.12
C THR A 6 -12.88 20.89 9.90
N VAL A 7 -11.84 20.05 9.95
CA VAL A 7 -11.80 18.80 9.19
C VAL A 7 -13.09 18.06 9.59
N PRO A 8 -14.02 17.81 8.66
CA PRO A 8 -15.13 16.96 8.99
C PRO A 8 -14.53 15.62 9.39
N ILE A 9 -15.03 15.05 10.49
CA ILE A 9 -14.77 13.66 10.84
C ILE A 9 -15.48 12.84 9.77
N VAL A 10 -14.95 12.83 8.55
CA VAL A 10 -15.34 11.93 7.47
C VAL A 10 -14.59 10.65 7.78
N HIS A 11 -15.01 9.96 8.84
CA HIS A 11 -14.71 8.55 8.85
C HIS A 11 -15.53 7.97 7.69
N PRO A 12 -14.92 7.32 6.69
CA PRO A 12 -15.66 6.26 6.01
C PRO A 12 -16.29 5.43 7.13
N VAL A 13 -17.59 5.16 7.03
CA VAL A 13 -18.29 4.43 8.09
C VAL A 13 -17.59 3.09 8.21
N ILE A 14 -16.90 2.88 9.33
CA ILE A 14 -16.14 1.67 9.60
C ILE A 14 -16.67 1.08 10.88
N ASN A 15 -17.15 -0.15 10.76
CA ASN A 15 -17.64 -0.92 11.87
C ASN A 15 -16.47 -1.62 12.57
N TRP A 16 -15.79 -0.88 13.45
CA TRP A 16 -14.67 -1.41 14.22
C TRP A 16 -15.11 -2.51 15.20
N SER A 17 -14.28 -3.54 15.31
CA SER A 17 -14.38 -4.54 16.37
C SER A 17 -14.11 -3.94 17.75
N GLU A 18 -14.55 -4.65 18.79
CA GLU A 18 -14.18 -4.33 20.16
C GLU A 18 -12.67 -4.47 20.39
N TRP A 19 -12.10 -3.58 21.21
CA TRP A 19 -10.70 -3.67 21.62
C TRP A 19 -10.41 -4.98 22.36
N THR A 20 -9.65 -5.86 21.72
CA THR A 20 -9.32 -7.20 22.21
C THR A 20 -7.85 -7.25 22.64
N PRO A 21 -7.49 -7.92 23.75
CA PRO A 21 -6.09 -8.12 24.13
C PRO A 21 -5.28 -8.81 23.01
N LEU A 22 -4.08 -8.30 22.71
CA LEU A 22 -3.20 -8.92 21.71
C LEU A 22 -2.57 -10.24 22.22
N PHE A 23 -2.42 -10.34 23.54
CA PHE A 23 -1.77 -11.47 24.20
C PHE A 23 -2.74 -12.24 25.12
N PRO A 24 -2.62 -13.59 25.19
CA PRO A 24 -1.68 -14.41 24.42
C PRO A 24 -2.10 -14.57 22.95
N THR A 25 -1.14 -14.58 22.01
CA THR A 25 -1.40 -14.58 20.56
C THR A 25 -2.24 -15.76 20.07
N ARG A 26 -2.22 -16.88 20.79
CA ARG A 26 -3.06 -18.07 20.52
C ARG A 26 -4.57 -17.82 20.65
N GLU A 27 -5.00 -16.72 21.27
CA GLU A 27 -6.41 -16.39 21.51
C GLU A 27 -6.97 -15.41 20.46
N LEU A 28 -6.20 -15.12 19.39
CA LEU A 28 -6.57 -14.19 18.32
C LEU A 28 -7.51 -14.77 17.25
N GLY A 29 -7.99 -16.01 17.41
CA GLY A 29 -8.88 -16.67 16.43
C GLY A 29 -10.26 -16.01 16.23
N VAL A 30 -10.53 -14.90 16.93
CA VAL A 30 -11.69 -14.03 16.71
C VAL A 30 -11.50 -13.02 15.57
N ILE A 31 -10.25 -12.80 15.16
CA ILE A 31 -9.90 -11.92 14.04
C ILE A 31 -10.20 -12.66 12.73
N PRO A 32 -10.86 -12.03 11.75
CA PRO A 32 -11.20 -12.68 10.49
C PRO A 32 -9.96 -12.94 9.62
N GLN A 33 -10.05 -13.99 8.80
CA GLN A 33 -9.03 -14.37 7.81
C GLN A 33 -9.37 -13.76 6.45
N GLU A 34 -9.42 -12.43 6.41
CA GLU A 34 -9.76 -11.66 5.22
C GLU A 34 -9.05 -10.30 5.23
N PRO A 35 -9.06 -9.55 4.11
CA PRO A 35 -8.44 -8.23 4.04
C PRO A 35 -9.09 -7.24 5.00
N GLY A 36 -8.32 -6.25 5.47
CA GLY A 36 -8.87 -5.18 6.30
C GLY A 36 -7.81 -4.31 6.97
N ILE A 37 -8.24 -3.49 7.92
CA ILE A 37 -7.43 -2.52 8.66
C ILE A 37 -7.46 -2.81 10.16
N TYR A 38 -6.38 -2.48 10.89
CA TYR A 38 -6.30 -2.66 12.33
C TYR A 38 -5.51 -1.57 13.04
N LEU A 39 -5.88 -1.33 14.31
CA LEU A 39 -5.22 -0.40 15.22
C LEU A 39 -4.68 -1.15 16.42
N VAL A 40 -3.51 -0.73 16.90
CA VAL A 40 -2.88 -1.25 18.12
C VAL A 40 -2.80 -0.15 19.15
N SER A 41 -3.26 -0.42 20.36
CA SER A 41 -3.10 0.46 21.53
C SER A 41 -2.38 -0.28 22.65
N HIS A 42 -1.87 0.48 23.63
CA HIS A 42 -1.19 -0.05 24.79
C HIS A 42 -1.83 0.50 26.07
N LYS A 43 -2.01 -0.31 27.12
CA LYS A 43 -2.72 0.14 28.34
C LYS A 43 -2.05 1.31 29.06
N SER A 44 -0.72 1.37 29.01
CA SER A 44 0.07 2.38 29.74
C SER A 44 0.38 3.63 28.91
N LEU A 45 0.06 3.63 27.62
CA LEU A 45 0.32 4.74 26.71
C LEU A 45 -1.00 5.33 26.19
N SER A 46 -1.03 6.63 25.97
CA SER A 46 -2.19 7.29 25.37
C SER A 46 -2.21 7.08 23.86
N GLY A 47 -3.40 6.91 23.31
CA GLY A 47 -3.63 6.90 21.87
C GLY A 47 -3.22 5.61 21.16
N VAL A 48 -3.16 5.69 19.84
CA VAL A 48 -2.87 4.57 18.95
C VAL A 48 -1.35 4.46 18.80
N GLN A 49 -0.81 3.27 19.03
CA GLN A 49 0.60 2.98 18.89
C GLN A 49 0.95 2.58 17.46
N TYR A 50 0.03 1.91 16.76
CA TYR A 50 0.25 1.49 15.38
C TYR A 50 -1.06 1.40 14.60
N VAL A 51 -1.01 1.82 13.33
CA VAL A 51 -2.06 1.61 12.33
C VAL A 51 -1.49 0.73 11.22
N GLY A 52 -2.12 -0.43 11.00
CA GLY A 52 -1.74 -1.39 9.98
C GLY A 52 -2.93 -1.81 9.12
N HIS A 53 -2.64 -2.44 7.99
CA HIS A 53 -3.65 -3.11 7.16
C HIS A 53 -3.09 -4.45 6.67
N SER A 54 -3.98 -5.30 6.17
CA SER A 54 -3.65 -6.52 5.46
C SER A 54 -4.49 -6.58 4.19
N ARG A 55 -3.85 -6.79 3.03
CA ARG A 55 -4.54 -6.98 1.75
C ARG A 55 -5.10 -8.39 1.57
N THR A 56 -4.84 -9.30 2.51
CA THR A 56 -5.08 -10.73 2.37
C THR A 56 -5.73 -11.34 3.61
N ASP A 57 -5.01 -11.35 4.74
CA ASP A 57 -5.41 -12.01 5.98
C ASP A 57 -5.06 -11.13 7.19
N LEU A 58 -6.07 -10.51 7.80
CA LEU A 58 -5.93 -9.71 9.03
C LEU A 58 -5.42 -10.55 10.21
N HIS A 59 -5.97 -11.74 10.39
CA HIS A 59 -5.61 -12.62 11.48
C HIS A 59 -4.12 -12.97 11.45
N ASP A 60 -3.63 -13.47 10.31
CA ASP A 60 -2.23 -13.87 10.18
C ASP A 60 -1.29 -12.67 10.36
N ARG A 61 -1.65 -11.51 9.78
CA ARG A 61 -0.86 -10.28 9.93
C ARG A 61 -0.71 -9.84 11.38
N ILE A 62 -1.81 -9.80 12.13
CA ILE A 62 -1.81 -9.39 13.55
C ILE A 62 -1.14 -10.45 14.42
N TRP A 63 -1.35 -11.74 14.12
CA TRP A 63 -0.74 -12.85 14.83
C TRP A 63 0.79 -12.84 14.70
N ARG A 64 1.32 -12.64 13.48
CA ARG A 64 2.78 -12.52 13.24
C ARG A 64 3.39 -11.36 14.00
N MET A 65 2.78 -10.18 13.90
CA MET A 65 3.20 -8.99 14.66
C MET A 65 3.23 -9.29 16.16
N GLY A 66 2.20 -9.96 16.70
CA GLY A 66 2.18 -10.39 18.10
C GLY A 66 3.36 -11.30 18.48
N ASN A 67 3.73 -12.26 17.63
CA ASN A 67 4.88 -13.13 17.90
C ASN A 67 6.22 -12.39 17.81
N GLU A 68 6.35 -11.40 16.93
CA GLU A 68 7.56 -10.57 16.86
C GLU A 68 7.72 -9.69 18.10
N ILE A 69 6.62 -9.19 18.65
CA ILE A 69 6.62 -8.44 19.92
C ILE A 69 7.00 -9.35 21.10
N ASP A 70 6.60 -10.63 21.11
CA ASP A 70 6.89 -11.60 22.18
C ASP A 70 8.28 -12.26 22.09
N SER A 71 9.13 -11.76 21.18
CA SER A 71 10.48 -12.32 20.98
C SER A 71 11.43 -11.96 22.14
N ASP A 72 12.35 -12.87 22.48
CA ASP A 72 13.35 -12.64 23.55
C ASP A 72 14.31 -11.48 23.26
N GLU A 73 14.57 -11.22 21.98
CA GLU A 73 15.39 -10.12 21.48
C GLU A 73 14.58 -9.27 20.50
N MET A 74 14.96 -8.00 20.34
CA MET A 74 14.31 -7.10 19.39
C MET A 74 14.29 -7.70 17.97
N PRO A 75 13.12 -7.80 17.32
CA PRO A 75 13.03 -8.33 15.96
C PRO A 75 13.77 -7.44 14.96
N HIS A 76 14.09 -7.98 13.78
CA HIS A 76 14.57 -7.15 12.66
C HIS A 76 13.46 -6.21 12.19
N ARG A 77 13.81 -5.12 11.50
CA ARG A 77 12.81 -4.20 10.94
C ARG A 77 12.05 -4.77 9.73
N ASP A 78 12.54 -5.86 9.15
CA ASP A 78 11.78 -6.66 8.20
C ASP A 78 11.43 -8.00 8.84
N PRO A 79 10.23 -8.52 8.59
CA PRO A 79 9.26 -8.04 7.60
C PRO A 79 8.38 -6.85 8.03
N HIS A 80 8.27 -6.63 9.34
CA HIS A 80 7.40 -5.62 9.91
C HIS A 80 8.20 -4.41 10.44
N THR A 81 8.16 -3.29 9.73
CA THR A 81 8.93 -2.09 10.12
C THR A 81 8.56 -1.54 11.49
N ALA A 82 7.33 -1.79 11.95
CA ALA A 82 6.86 -1.40 13.27
C ALA A 82 7.30 -2.35 14.40
N ALA A 83 7.65 -3.60 14.08
CA ALA A 83 7.86 -4.63 15.11
C ALA A 83 8.99 -4.29 16.09
N PRO A 84 10.14 -3.72 15.68
CA PRO A 84 11.16 -3.27 16.62
C PRO A 84 10.65 -2.23 17.63
N CYS A 85 9.80 -1.30 17.19
CA CYS A 85 9.24 -0.25 18.06
C CYS A 85 8.18 -0.81 19.00
N LEU A 86 7.29 -1.68 18.49
CA LEU A 86 6.31 -2.37 19.33
C LEU A 86 7.00 -3.29 20.34
N TRP A 87 8.06 -3.99 19.96
CA TRP A 87 8.88 -4.75 20.90
C TRP A 87 9.51 -3.83 21.97
N ALA A 88 10.06 -2.68 21.58
CA ALA A 88 10.65 -1.73 22.54
C ALA A 88 9.63 -1.20 23.55
N ILE A 89 8.40 -0.90 23.10
CA ILE A 89 7.30 -0.53 23.99
C ILE A 89 6.98 -1.68 24.95
N ALA A 90 6.98 -2.94 24.49
CA ALA A 90 6.73 -4.10 25.34
C ALA A 90 7.82 -4.31 26.39
N ASP A 91 9.09 -4.11 26.01
CA ASP A 91 10.25 -4.18 26.90
C ASP A 91 10.21 -3.09 27.99
N GLU A 92 9.81 -1.86 27.63
CA GLU A 92 9.74 -0.73 28.55
C GLU A 92 8.47 -0.75 29.44
N TYR A 93 7.32 -1.09 28.86
CA TYR A 93 6.00 -0.89 29.50
C TYR A 93 5.21 -2.18 29.73
N SER A 94 5.82 -3.36 29.53
CA SER A 94 5.20 -4.69 29.48
C SER A 94 4.29 -4.93 28.27
N ALA A 95 4.01 -6.19 27.93
CA ALA A 95 3.23 -6.56 26.74
C ALA A 95 1.70 -6.41 26.93
N GLU A 96 1.22 -5.23 27.36
CA GLU A 96 -0.21 -4.97 27.62
C GLU A 96 -0.92 -4.29 26.44
N TYR A 97 -0.84 -4.92 25.26
CA TYR A 97 -1.46 -4.41 24.04
C TYR A 97 -2.93 -4.82 23.88
N ARG A 98 -3.64 -3.98 23.13
CA ARG A 98 -4.96 -4.29 22.58
C ARG A 98 -4.98 -3.98 21.09
N VAL A 99 -5.77 -4.74 20.35
CA VAL A 99 -6.01 -4.58 18.93
C VAL A 99 -7.50 -4.42 18.67
N CYS A 100 -7.86 -3.54 17.74
CA CYS A 100 -9.19 -3.51 17.11
C CYS A 100 -8.99 -3.53 15.59
N TRP A 101 -9.96 -4.06 14.86
CA TRP A 101 -9.86 -4.27 13.42
C TRP A 101 -11.21 -4.00 12.76
N ALA A 102 -11.19 -3.83 11.44
CA ALA A 102 -12.38 -3.85 10.59
C ALA A 102 -12.03 -4.62 9.32
N SER A 103 -12.86 -5.59 8.95
CA SER A 103 -12.68 -6.28 7.67
C SER A 103 -13.02 -5.34 6.52
N ILE A 104 -12.65 -5.75 5.31
CA ILE A 104 -13.00 -4.97 4.11
C ILE A 104 -14.51 -4.83 3.92
N ASP A 105 -15.29 -5.81 4.35
CA ASP A 105 -16.76 -5.81 4.28
C ASP A 105 -17.39 -4.86 5.33
N ASP A 106 -16.66 -4.56 6.41
CA ASP A 106 -17.09 -3.63 7.46
C ASP A 106 -16.88 -2.14 7.08
N ILE A 107 -16.43 -1.86 5.86
CA ILE A 107 -16.09 -0.51 5.36
C ILE A 107 -17.19 -0.02 4.39
N GLY A 108 -17.85 1.07 4.77
CA GLY A 108 -18.87 1.73 3.95
C GLY A 108 -20.30 1.22 4.19
N ASP A 109 -20.49 0.28 5.12
CA ASP A 109 -21.78 -0.35 5.40
C ASP A 109 -22.55 0.41 6.50
N ASP A 110 -23.28 1.47 6.11
CA ASP A 110 -24.31 2.09 6.95
C ASP A 110 -25.52 2.51 6.10
N GLU A 111 -26.61 1.71 6.14
CA GLU A 111 -27.88 2.03 5.47
C GLU A 111 -28.49 3.36 5.96
N GLU A 112 -28.13 3.87 7.15
CA GLU A 112 -28.73 5.06 7.77
C GLU A 112 -27.99 6.40 7.52
N GLN A 113 -26.72 6.41 7.11
CA GLN A 113 -25.90 7.65 6.99
C GLN A 113 -25.51 8.08 5.56
N SER A 114 -26.06 7.41 4.54
CA SER A 114 -25.81 7.67 3.12
C SER A 114 -26.08 9.12 2.63
N SER A 115 -26.74 9.98 3.41
CA SER A 115 -27.25 11.26 2.91
C SER A 115 -26.35 12.50 3.10
N LEU A 116 -25.12 12.40 3.62
CA LEU A 116 -24.35 13.62 3.95
C LEU A 116 -22.97 13.83 3.35
N THR A 117 -22.23 12.82 2.87
CA THR A 117 -20.89 13.12 2.28
C THR A 117 -20.23 12.01 1.46
N SER A 118 -20.89 10.87 1.19
CA SER A 118 -20.22 9.79 0.47
C SER A 118 -20.34 10.00 -1.05
N THR A 119 -19.21 10.12 -1.72
CA THR A 119 -19.11 10.11 -3.19
C THR A 119 -19.20 8.69 -3.75
N ARG A 120 -19.07 7.64 -2.91
CA ARG A 120 -19.38 6.27 -3.31
C ARG A 120 -20.85 6.15 -3.66
N THR A 121 -21.12 5.55 -4.81
CA THR A 121 -22.48 5.18 -5.16
C THR A 121 -22.95 4.16 -4.13
N ILE A 122 -24.16 4.34 -3.59
CA ILE A 122 -24.77 3.37 -2.68
C ILE A 122 -24.68 1.97 -3.29
N GLY A 123 -23.90 1.08 -2.67
CA GLY A 123 -23.72 -0.32 -3.10
C GLY A 123 -22.36 -0.69 -3.69
N GLU A 124 -21.39 0.22 -3.80
CA GLU A 124 -20.00 -0.13 -4.20
C GLU A 124 -19.20 -0.70 -3.02
N LEU A 125 -18.77 -1.96 -3.13
CA LEU A 125 -17.93 -2.65 -2.14
C LEU A 125 -16.53 -2.01 -2.09
N ALA A 126 -15.95 -1.92 -0.89
CA ALA A 126 -14.56 -1.50 -0.74
C ALA A 126 -13.60 -2.45 -1.45
N THR A 127 -12.56 -1.88 -2.07
CA THR A 127 -11.50 -2.62 -2.75
C THR A 127 -10.27 -2.73 -1.86
N VAL A 128 -9.39 -3.68 -2.16
CA VAL A 128 -8.14 -3.85 -1.41
C VAL A 128 -7.25 -2.58 -1.49
N ASN A 129 -7.35 -1.80 -2.57
CA ASN A 129 -6.66 -0.51 -2.69
C ASN A 129 -7.18 0.53 -1.68
N ASP A 130 -8.46 0.46 -1.28
CA ASP A 130 -9.02 1.36 -0.28
C ASP A 130 -8.33 1.21 1.08
N LEU A 131 -7.84 0.02 1.41
CA LEU A 131 -7.14 -0.21 2.68
C LEU A 131 -5.90 0.68 2.84
N VAL A 132 -5.22 1.01 1.73
CA VAL A 132 -4.07 1.92 1.72
C VAL A 132 -4.52 3.35 2.02
N GLY A 133 -5.55 3.83 1.31
CA GLY A 133 -6.15 5.15 1.50
C GLY A 133 -6.70 5.32 2.90
N LEU A 134 -7.37 4.30 3.42
CA LEU A 134 -7.93 4.25 4.77
C LEU A 134 -6.87 4.28 5.84
N LYS A 135 -5.82 3.45 5.72
CA LYS A 135 -4.67 3.52 6.62
C LYS A 135 -4.10 4.93 6.64
N ALA A 136 -3.88 5.53 5.47
CA ALA A 136 -3.35 6.88 5.36
C ALA A 136 -4.28 7.93 5.99
N ALA A 137 -5.58 7.86 5.71
CA ALA A 137 -6.61 8.72 6.27
C ALA A 137 -6.70 8.63 7.80
N TYR A 138 -6.63 7.41 8.36
CA TYR A 138 -6.59 7.20 9.81
C TYR A 138 -5.35 7.81 10.44
N ILE A 139 -4.17 7.57 9.87
CA ILE A 139 -2.92 8.12 10.38
C ILE A 139 -2.94 9.65 10.30
N ALA A 140 -3.36 10.20 9.17
CA ALA A 140 -3.45 11.64 8.95
C ALA A 140 -4.44 12.29 9.94
N GLY A 141 -5.65 11.74 10.08
CA GLY A 141 -6.65 12.22 11.01
C GLY A 141 -6.20 12.11 12.47
N TYR A 142 -5.54 11.00 12.84
CA TYR A 142 -4.93 10.84 14.16
C TYR A 142 -3.87 11.92 14.41
N ARG A 143 -2.96 12.16 13.46
CA ARG A 143 -1.92 13.19 13.55
C ARG A 143 -2.49 14.59 13.69
N PHE A 144 -3.55 14.90 12.95
CA PHE A 144 -4.25 16.19 13.06
C PHE A 144 -4.84 16.43 14.46
N VAL A 145 -5.56 15.43 15.00
CA VAL A 145 -6.27 15.56 16.27
C VAL A 145 -5.33 15.48 17.46
N SER A 146 -4.42 14.50 17.46
CA SER A 146 -3.51 14.25 18.58
C SER A 146 -2.26 15.13 18.56
N ARG A 147 -1.94 15.73 17.41
CA ARG A 147 -0.67 16.44 17.15
C ARG A 147 0.57 15.55 17.33
N GLN A 148 0.41 14.25 17.10
CA GLN A 148 1.44 13.23 17.23
C GLN A 148 1.24 12.13 16.17
N SER A 149 2.31 11.47 15.74
CA SER A 149 2.18 10.20 15.02
C SER A 149 1.80 9.04 15.94
N PRO A 150 1.17 7.98 15.39
CA PRO A 150 1.22 6.69 16.03
C PRO A 150 2.68 6.25 16.22
N THR A 151 3.01 5.81 17.43
CA THR A 151 4.40 5.66 17.91
C THR A 151 5.26 4.71 17.09
N ALA A 152 4.68 3.66 16.49
CA ALA A 152 5.40 2.64 15.75
C ALA A 152 5.18 2.72 14.22
N ASN A 153 4.52 3.78 13.72
CA ASN A 153 4.49 4.06 12.28
C ASN A 153 5.78 4.82 11.86
N PHE A 154 6.05 4.88 10.55
CA PHE A 154 7.18 5.62 9.96
C PHE A 154 8.58 5.22 10.41
N GLY A 155 8.74 4.04 11.01
CA GLY A 155 10.04 3.57 11.51
C GLY A 155 10.53 4.29 12.76
N TYR A 156 9.66 5.02 13.45
CA TYR A 156 9.99 5.67 14.72
C TYR A 156 10.30 4.66 15.82
N MET A 157 11.09 5.11 16.80
CA MET A 157 11.40 4.38 18.03
C MET A 157 11.05 5.24 19.24
N ILE A 158 10.65 4.58 20.34
CA ILE A 158 10.54 5.26 21.62
C ILE A 158 11.93 5.72 22.12
N PRO A 159 12.01 6.83 22.88
CA PRO A 159 13.29 7.30 23.42
C PRO A 159 14.00 6.22 24.25
N GLY A 160 15.33 6.20 24.15
CA GLY A 160 16.17 5.21 24.82
C GLY A 160 16.33 3.87 24.08
N TYR A 161 15.79 3.74 22.87
CA TYR A 161 15.93 2.54 22.05
C TYR A 161 16.46 2.85 20.66
N GLU A 162 17.30 1.96 20.13
CA GLU A 162 17.71 1.97 18.72
C GLU A 162 16.98 0.87 17.94
N GLN A 163 16.57 1.18 16.71
CA GLN A 163 15.88 0.22 15.84
C GLN A 163 16.85 -0.84 15.31
N SER A 164 16.39 -2.09 15.19
CA SER A 164 17.10 -3.14 14.44
C SER A 164 17.30 -2.79 12.96
N GLY A 165 18.38 -3.30 12.38
CA GLY A 165 18.60 -3.29 10.94
C GLY A 165 17.77 -4.37 10.24
N PRO A 166 17.84 -4.44 8.90
CA PRO A 166 17.17 -5.51 8.18
C PRO A 166 17.80 -6.88 8.49
N ARG A 167 17.08 -7.99 8.25
CA ARG A 167 17.56 -9.37 8.46
C ARG A 167 18.91 -9.61 7.79
N SER A 168 19.05 -9.14 6.55
CA SER A 168 20.29 -9.25 5.77
C SER A 168 21.50 -8.59 6.42
N SER A 169 21.30 -7.55 7.25
CA SER A 169 22.39 -6.88 7.97
C SER A 169 22.86 -7.64 9.22
N GLY A 170 22.03 -8.56 9.75
CA GLY A 170 22.27 -9.21 11.05
C GLY A 170 22.29 -8.26 12.26
N ARG A 171 22.11 -6.94 12.08
CA ARG A 171 22.16 -5.95 13.16
C ARG A 171 20.85 -5.96 13.96
N ARG A 172 20.96 -6.29 15.25
CA ARG A 172 19.90 -6.14 16.25
C ARG A 172 20.01 -4.78 16.92
N GLY A 173 18.88 -4.12 17.12
CA GLY A 173 18.77 -2.94 17.98
C GLY A 173 18.49 -3.36 19.42
N GLY A 174 18.14 -2.39 20.27
CA GLY A 174 17.93 -2.63 21.69
C GLY A 174 17.86 -1.34 22.49
N LYS A 175 17.85 -1.50 23.81
CA LYS A 175 17.92 -0.39 24.76
C LYS A 175 19.32 0.22 24.78
N LEU A 176 19.39 1.54 24.72
CA LEU A 176 20.65 2.31 24.74
C LEU A 176 21.18 2.43 26.18
N GLU A 177 22.51 2.35 26.36
CA GLU A 177 23.15 2.41 27.69
C GLU A 177 23.19 3.83 28.30
N GLN A 178 23.05 4.87 27.46
CA GLN A 178 22.93 6.27 27.88
C GLN A 178 21.70 6.89 27.22
N ASP A 179 21.06 7.84 27.90
CA ASP A 179 19.90 8.61 27.44
C ASP A 179 20.30 9.64 26.35
N ASP A 180 21.26 9.26 25.50
CA ASP A 180 21.84 10.03 24.41
C ASP A 180 21.08 9.75 23.08
N GLY A 181 20.00 8.98 23.15
CA GLY A 181 19.18 8.59 22.01
C GLY A 181 18.51 9.79 21.36
N GLU A 182 18.27 9.69 20.04
CA GLU A 182 17.54 10.70 19.28
C GLU A 182 16.27 11.15 20.01
N PRO A 183 15.88 12.44 19.90
CA PRO A 183 14.77 12.97 20.67
C PRO A 183 13.52 12.11 20.47
N GLY A 184 13.05 11.51 21.56
CA GLY A 184 11.75 10.85 21.60
C GLY A 184 10.67 11.83 21.17
N MET A 185 9.89 11.43 20.17
CA MET A 185 8.91 12.26 19.46
C MET A 185 9.49 13.59 18.96
N ARG A 186 9.91 13.58 17.68
CA ARG A 186 10.39 14.77 16.97
C ARG A 186 9.32 15.87 16.95
N GLU A 187 9.75 17.12 16.88
CA GLU A 187 8.85 18.24 16.59
C GLU A 187 8.38 18.07 15.13
N GLU A 188 7.24 17.39 14.96
CA GLU A 188 6.79 16.95 13.64
C GLU A 188 6.34 18.13 12.77
N THR A 189 6.65 18.05 11.47
CA THR A 189 6.04 18.90 10.44
C THR A 189 4.58 18.47 10.25
N ILE A 190 3.69 18.99 11.11
CA ILE A 190 2.26 18.68 11.06
C ILE A 190 1.60 19.55 9.98
N SER A 191 0.93 18.93 9.00
CA SER A 191 0.12 19.68 8.03
C SER A 191 -0.96 20.52 8.72
N THR A 192 -1.26 21.69 8.18
CA THR A 192 -2.28 22.59 8.73
C THR A 192 -3.71 22.16 8.41
N TRP A 193 -3.89 21.20 7.49
CA TRP A 193 -5.19 20.80 6.92
C TRP A 193 -5.96 21.96 6.29
N GLU A 194 -5.26 23.02 5.90
CA GLU A 194 -5.83 24.15 5.18
C GLU A 194 -6.36 23.70 3.82
N GLN A 195 -7.61 24.03 3.51
CA GLN A 195 -8.30 23.64 2.27
C GLN A 195 -8.24 22.14 1.95
N TRP A 196 -8.20 21.26 2.97
CA TRP A 196 -7.97 19.81 2.82
C TRP A 196 -8.85 19.12 1.76
N ASP A 197 -10.06 19.62 1.49
CA ASP A 197 -11.04 19.10 0.53
C ASP A 197 -10.86 19.56 -0.93
N ASP A 198 -10.16 20.68 -1.14
CA ASP A 198 -9.75 21.17 -2.46
C ASP A 198 -8.31 20.76 -2.78
N VAL A 199 -8.16 19.50 -3.19
CA VAL A 199 -6.87 18.85 -3.44
C VAL A 199 -6.04 19.50 -4.55
N THR A 200 -6.64 20.38 -5.36
CA THR A 200 -5.99 21.12 -6.44
C THR A 200 -5.70 22.59 -6.08
N SER A 201 -6.10 23.04 -4.88
CA SER A 201 -5.85 24.40 -4.39
C SER A 201 -4.36 24.72 -4.33
N GLU A 202 -4.02 25.99 -4.58
CA GLU A 202 -2.67 26.56 -4.45
C GLU A 202 -2.16 26.55 -3.00
N THR A 203 -3.05 26.35 -2.01
CA THR A 203 -2.72 26.32 -0.57
C THR A 203 -3.14 25.03 0.14
N TRP A 204 -3.45 23.99 -0.64
CA TRP A 204 -3.91 22.70 -0.10
C TRP A 204 -2.93 22.15 0.95
N MET A 205 -3.46 21.73 2.09
CA MET A 205 -2.74 21.19 3.25
C MET A 205 -1.69 22.15 3.85
N GLY A 206 -1.75 23.45 3.51
CA GLY A 206 -0.83 24.49 3.98
C GLY A 206 0.49 24.57 3.22
N PHE A 207 0.56 23.99 2.02
CA PHE A 207 1.71 24.07 1.13
C PHE A 207 1.50 25.15 0.06
N ASP A 208 2.59 25.80 -0.37
CA ASP A 208 2.57 26.86 -1.39
C ASP A 208 2.77 26.22 -2.77
N TRP A 209 1.70 25.65 -3.33
CA TRP A 209 1.77 24.83 -4.54
C TRP A 209 1.98 25.65 -5.81
N GLU A 210 3.20 25.64 -6.35
CA GLU A 210 3.51 26.16 -7.68
C GLU A 210 3.05 25.15 -8.74
N THR A 211 2.26 25.59 -9.73
CA THR A 211 1.60 24.69 -10.69
C THR A 211 1.98 25.01 -12.13
N TYR A 212 2.31 23.97 -12.88
CA TYR A 212 2.74 24.02 -14.28
C TYR A 212 2.01 22.98 -15.13
N ASP A 213 1.79 23.31 -16.40
CA ASP A 213 1.32 22.35 -17.40
C ASP A 213 2.54 21.56 -17.92
N LEU A 214 2.48 20.23 -17.81
CA LEU A 214 3.60 19.37 -18.19
C LEU A 214 3.83 19.37 -19.71
N GLY A 215 2.81 19.76 -20.50
CA GLY A 215 2.87 19.84 -21.96
C GLY A 215 3.55 21.10 -22.50
N ASP A 216 3.81 22.12 -21.68
CA ASP A 216 4.33 23.42 -22.13
C ASP A 216 5.83 23.39 -22.52
N PHE A 217 6.50 22.22 -22.46
CA PHE A 217 7.93 22.01 -22.74
C PHE A 217 8.90 22.88 -21.91
N GLU A 218 8.38 23.58 -20.90
CA GLU A 218 9.17 24.25 -19.89
C GLU A 218 9.62 23.23 -18.83
N ASP A 219 10.82 23.44 -18.30
CA ASP A 219 11.41 22.57 -17.29
C ASP A 219 11.72 23.38 -16.02
N PRO A 220 10.67 23.83 -15.30
CA PRO A 220 10.80 24.67 -14.12
C PRO A 220 11.13 23.85 -12.85
N TYR A 221 11.25 22.53 -12.95
CA TYR A 221 11.28 21.63 -11.80
C TYR A 221 12.63 21.65 -11.08
N PRO A 222 12.66 21.97 -9.77
CA PRO A 222 13.90 22.11 -9.03
C PRO A 222 14.51 20.75 -8.63
N ASP A 223 15.85 20.68 -8.65
CA ASP A 223 16.64 19.63 -8.01
C ASP A 223 16.69 19.84 -6.49
N ALA A 224 15.52 19.80 -5.84
CA ALA A 224 15.37 20.13 -4.43
C ALA A 224 14.39 19.20 -3.71
N GLU A 225 14.48 19.18 -2.37
CA GLU A 225 13.51 18.53 -1.50
C GLU A 225 12.18 19.30 -1.48
N GLY A 226 11.08 18.57 -1.34
CA GLY A 226 9.77 19.15 -1.09
C GLY A 226 8.64 18.16 -1.31
N VAL A 227 7.45 18.69 -1.52
CA VAL A 227 6.26 17.91 -1.88
C VAL A 227 5.91 18.11 -3.35
N PHE A 228 5.26 17.11 -3.93
CA PHE A 228 4.81 17.14 -5.31
C PHE A 228 3.42 16.51 -5.43
N ARG A 229 2.66 16.91 -6.47
CA ARG A 229 1.43 16.26 -6.91
C ARG A 229 1.28 16.34 -8.42
N ILE A 230 0.61 15.36 -8.99
CA ILE A 230 0.30 15.29 -10.42
C ILE A 230 -1.18 14.97 -10.57
N TRP A 231 -1.84 15.65 -11.47
CA TRP A 231 -3.30 15.61 -11.62
C TRP A 231 -3.71 16.06 -13.02
N GLN A 232 -4.90 15.64 -13.46
CA GLN A 232 -5.41 16.06 -14.76
C GLN A 232 -6.21 17.35 -14.62
N LYS A 233 -5.93 18.34 -15.46
CA LYS A 233 -6.64 19.62 -15.46
C LYS A 233 -8.16 19.42 -15.59
N GLY A 234 -8.91 20.01 -14.68
CA GLY A 234 -10.36 19.88 -14.61
C GLY A 234 -10.86 18.65 -13.84
N THR A 235 -9.97 17.73 -13.48
CA THR A 235 -10.24 16.65 -12.53
C THR A 235 -9.77 17.13 -11.16
N ASN A 236 -10.69 17.32 -10.21
CA ASN A 236 -10.32 17.72 -8.85
C ASN A 236 -9.80 16.51 -8.05
N THR A 237 -8.89 15.75 -8.64
CA THR A 237 -8.39 14.44 -8.18
C THR A 237 -6.92 14.32 -8.55
N LEU A 238 -6.12 13.83 -7.61
CA LEU A 238 -4.69 13.62 -7.82
C LEU A 238 -4.44 12.20 -8.34
N THR A 239 -3.58 12.09 -9.34
CA THR A 239 -3.02 10.82 -9.81
C THR A 239 -1.82 10.44 -8.95
N GLN A 240 -1.01 11.43 -8.55
CA GLN A 240 0.22 11.25 -7.79
C GLN A 240 0.30 12.32 -6.71
N VAL A 241 0.79 11.99 -5.51
CA VAL A 241 1.18 12.96 -4.47
C VAL A 241 2.16 12.34 -3.47
N GLY A 242 3.15 13.13 -3.02
CA GLY A 242 4.09 12.66 -2.00
C GLY A 242 5.13 13.70 -1.60
N ALA A 243 6.11 13.24 -0.83
CA ALA A 243 7.28 14.00 -0.38
C ALA A 243 8.57 13.35 -0.90
N THR A 244 9.55 14.15 -1.31
CA THR A 244 10.73 13.67 -2.03
C THR A 244 11.96 14.51 -1.72
N THR A 245 13.15 13.91 -1.82
CA THR A 245 14.44 14.63 -1.78
C THR A 245 14.80 15.32 -3.09
N ASN A 246 14.10 14.97 -4.18
CA ASN A 246 14.32 15.55 -5.49
C ASN A 246 12.97 15.62 -6.24
N ILE A 247 12.40 16.82 -6.32
CA ILE A 247 11.14 17.11 -7.01
C ILE A 247 11.26 16.80 -8.50
N ARG A 248 12.32 17.29 -9.14
CA ARG A 248 12.57 17.11 -10.58
C ARG A 248 12.51 15.64 -11.00
N ASN A 249 13.22 14.75 -10.30
CA ASN A 249 13.22 13.32 -10.62
C ASN A 249 11.81 12.71 -10.50
N GLN A 250 11.07 13.02 -9.44
CA GLN A 250 9.71 12.48 -9.28
C GLN A 250 8.76 12.95 -10.39
N VAL A 251 8.86 14.21 -10.79
CA VAL A 251 8.05 14.76 -11.88
C VAL A 251 8.40 14.12 -13.22
N LEU A 252 9.68 13.88 -13.49
CA LEU A 252 10.15 13.26 -14.73
C LEU A 252 9.86 11.76 -14.80
N ASP A 253 9.83 11.07 -13.65
CA ASP A 253 9.56 9.62 -13.57
C ASP A 253 8.05 9.29 -13.63
N ALA A 254 7.18 10.28 -13.58
CA ALA A 254 5.74 10.07 -13.55
C ALA A 254 5.15 9.67 -14.93
N GLU A 255 4.43 8.56 -14.98
CA GLU A 255 3.62 8.13 -16.14
C GLU A 255 2.29 8.93 -16.22
N PRO A 256 1.68 9.16 -17.41
CA PRO A 256 2.20 9.72 -18.66
C PRO A 256 1.73 11.17 -18.94
N HIS A 257 2.40 11.78 -19.92
CA HIS A 257 2.27 13.17 -20.40
C HIS A 257 1.11 13.39 -21.39
N ASP A 258 -0.13 13.11 -20.97
CA ASP A 258 -1.30 13.48 -21.77
C ASP A 258 -1.50 15.01 -21.78
N ASP A 259 -2.18 15.52 -22.82
CA ASP A 259 -2.53 16.95 -22.89
C ASP A 259 -3.37 17.33 -21.65
N GLY A 260 -2.89 18.33 -20.89
CA GLY A 260 -3.55 18.81 -19.68
C GLY A 260 -3.13 18.12 -18.38
N THR A 261 -2.07 17.30 -18.39
CA THR A 261 -1.42 16.85 -17.16
C THR A 261 -0.78 18.05 -16.45
N MET A 262 -1.21 18.29 -15.21
CA MET A 262 -0.70 19.35 -14.35
C MET A 262 0.26 18.77 -13.33
N VAL A 263 1.34 19.50 -13.07
CA VAL A 263 2.29 19.23 -12.00
C VAL A 263 2.21 20.38 -11.01
N SER A 264 2.10 20.07 -9.72
CA SER A 264 2.34 21.07 -8.68
C SER A 264 3.41 20.61 -7.70
N PHE A 265 4.21 21.54 -7.19
CA PHE A 265 5.20 21.25 -6.16
C PHE A 265 5.36 22.43 -5.20
N ASP A 266 5.94 22.14 -4.04
CA ASP A 266 6.37 23.16 -3.07
C ASP A 266 7.75 22.74 -2.53
N GLN A 267 8.75 23.58 -2.77
CA GLN A 267 10.12 23.36 -2.34
C GLN A 267 10.28 23.69 -0.85
N ARG A 268 10.57 22.68 -0.04
CA ARG A 268 10.79 22.83 1.40
C ARG A 268 11.62 21.70 1.98
N GLU A 269 12.35 22.01 3.04
CA GLU A 269 13.02 21.02 3.87
C GLU A 269 11.95 20.26 4.68
N ILE A 270 11.92 18.93 4.56
CA ILE A 270 10.93 18.07 5.23
C ILE A 270 11.56 17.29 6.37
N GLY A 271 12.77 16.76 6.17
CA GLY A 271 13.52 16.04 7.20
C GLY A 271 14.14 14.77 6.65
N ASP A 272 14.07 13.68 7.41
CA ASP A 272 14.58 12.40 6.95
C ASP A 272 13.50 11.56 6.24
N ILE A 273 13.79 10.26 6.04
CA ILE A 273 12.87 9.36 5.36
C ILE A 273 11.55 9.17 6.12
N SER A 274 11.59 9.18 7.45
CA SER A 274 10.41 9.02 8.29
C SER A 274 9.52 10.26 8.22
N ASP A 275 10.11 11.45 8.26
CA ASP A 275 9.37 12.71 8.15
C ASP A 275 8.70 12.84 6.77
N ARG A 276 9.41 12.44 5.69
CA ARG A 276 8.83 12.39 4.34
C ARG A 276 7.70 11.37 4.22
N GLN A 277 7.83 10.18 4.82
CA GLN A 277 6.74 9.19 4.84
C GLN A 277 5.51 9.71 5.60
N ALA A 278 5.72 10.41 6.71
CA ALA A 278 4.65 11.01 7.49
C ALA A 278 3.91 12.09 6.70
N VAL A 279 4.63 13.02 6.06
CA VAL A 279 4.04 14.06 5.20
C VAL A 279 3.32 13.45 4.00
N ALA A 280 3.92 12.48 3.31
CA ALA A 280 3.26 11.79 2.21
C ALA A 280 1.96 11.12 2.66
N THR A 281 1.97 10.46 3.83
CA THR A 281 0.78 9.83 4.40
C THR A 281 -0.32 10.84 4.73
N ASP A 282 0.05 12.03 5.24
CA ASP A 282 -0.92 13.11 5.48
C ASP A 282 -1.59 13.57 4.18
N LEU A 283 -0.82 13.75 3.11
CA LEU A 283 -1.32 14.18 1.80
C LEU A 283 -2.24 13.11 1.16
N VAL A 284 -1.84 11.84 1.22
CA VAL A 284 -2.65 10.72 0.72
C VAL A 284 -3.94 10.58 1.53
N GLY A 285 -3.84 10.66 2.86
CA GLY A 285 -4.99 10.56 3.74
C GLY A 285 -5.99 11.68 3.50
N ALA A 286 -5.53 12.93 3.37
CA ALA A 286 -6.39 14.06 3.07
C ALA A 286 -7.04 13.95 1.69
N HIS A 287 -6.30 13.51 0.67
CA HIS A 287 -6.88 13.25 -0.65
C HIS A 287 -7.94 12.15 -0.61
N TYR A 288 -7.66 11.03 0.05
CA TYR A 288 -8.61 9.93 0.19
C TYR A 288 -9.89 10.38 0.93
N LEU A 289 -9.75 11.14 2.01
CA LEU A 289 -10.90 11.72 2.73
C LEU A 289 -11.72 12.67 1.85
N ALA A 290 -11.07 13.40 0.94
CA ALA A 290 -11.72 14.39 0.09
C ALA A 290 -12.36 13.78 -1.15
N LYS A 291 -11.83 12.67 -1.67
CA LYS A 291 -12.16 12.12 -3.00
C LYS A 291 -12.60 10.67 -2.99
N ASP A 292 -12.42 9.95 -1.88
CA ASP A 292 -12.74 8.52 -1.75
C ASP A 292 -12.04 7.62 -2.79
N ILE A 293 -10.86 8.07 -3.22
CA ILE A 293 -10.00 7.40 -4.21
C ILE A 293 -8.57 7.57 -3.71
N VAL A 294 -7.76 6.52 -3.78
CA VAL A 294 -6.33 6.62 -3.50
C VAL A 294 -5.62 7.11 -4.76
N PRO A 295 -4.74 8.14 -4.70
CA PRO A 295 -3.97 8.54 -5.86
C PRO A 295 -3.16 7.34 -6.39
N THR A 296 -3.34 7.02 -7.67
CA THR A 296 -2.80 5.83 -8.35
C THR A 296 -1.30 5.62 -8.09
N SER A 297 -0.54 6.71 -7.93
CA SER A 297 0.89 6.69 -7.69
C SER A 297 1.35 7.15 -6.30
N SER A 298 0.46 7.65 -5.45
CA SER A 298 0.83 7.71 -4.03
C SER A 298 0.95 6.32 -3.41
N VAL A 299 0.45 5.31 -4.15
CA VAL A 299 0.76 3.89 -3.96
C VAL A 299 1.94 3.42 -4.81
N THR A 300 2.47 4.23 -5.74
CA THR A 300 3.63 3.81 -6.54
C THR A 300 4.88 3.79 -5.68
N LYS A 301 5.37 2.57 -5.47
CA LYS A 301 6.55 2.19 -4.67
C LYS A 301 6.38 2.27 -3.15
N GLU A 302 5.19 2.08 -2.58
CA GLU A 302 5.20 1.26 -1.36
C GLU A 302 5.40 -0.17 -1.86
N ASP A 303 6.67 -0.54 -1.97
CA ASP A 303 7.11 -1.93 -1.89
C ASP A 303 6.17 -2.63 -0.90
N LEU A 304 5.42 -3.64 -1.37
CA LEU A 304 4.62 -4.50 -0.52
C LEU A 304 5.50 -4.85 0.68
N PRO A 305 5.06 -4.54 1.92
CA PRO A 305 5.79 -4.94 3.10
C PRO A 305 6.08 -6.43 3.00
N VAL A 306 7.29 -6.84 3.36
CA VAL A 306 7.75 -8.22 3.27
C VAL A 306 6.76 -9.21 3.91
N ASP A 307 6.03 -8.81 4.96
CA ASP A 307 4.98 -9.64 5.57
C ASP A 307 3.81 -9.89 4.64
N GLU A 308 3.39 -8.87 3.90
CA GLU A 308 2.33 -9.01 2.92
C GLU A 308 2.79 -9.88 1.76
N ILE A 309 4.05 -9.75 1.33
CA ILE A 309 4.65 -10.66 0.36
C ILE A 309 4.67 -12.09 0.90
N ARG A 310 4.94 -12.29 2.19
CA ARG A 310 4.84 -13.61 2.81
C ARG A 310 3.41 -14.13 2.81
N ASP A 311 2.42 -13.31 3.14
CA ASP A 311 1.01 -13.70 3.08
C ASP A 311 0.63 -14.14 1.66
N LEU A 312 1.15 -13.45 0.63
CA LEU A 312 1.01 -13.86 -0.77
C LEU A 312 1.75 -15.18 -1.06
N ILE A 313 2.96 -15.39 -0.53
CA ILE A 313 3.73 -16.63 -0.69
C ILE A 313 3.02 -17.81 -0.02
N ASP A 314 2.44 -17.64 1.16
CA ASP A 314 1.68 -18.69 1.83
C ASP A 314 0.41 -19.05 1.06
N GLN A 315 -0.15 -18.06 0.36
CA GLN A 315 -1.25 -18.20 -0.58
C GLN A 315 -0.79 -18.41 -2.02
N TYR A 316 0.44 -18.91 -2.26
CA TYR A 316 1.06 -18.97 -3.60
C TYR A 316 0.16 -19.52 -4.72
N GLU A 317 -0.82 -20.37 -4.39
CA GLU A 317 -1.90 -20.76 -5.28
C GLU A 317 -3.27 -20.36 -4.70
N SER A 318 -3.76 -19.20 -5.14
CA SER A 318 -5.09 -18.71 -4.77
C SER A 318 -5.83 -18.15 -5.99
N PRO A 319 -7.09 -17.69 -5.84
CA PRO A 319 -7.79 -16.98 -6.90
C PRO A 319 -7.11 -15.68 -7.35
N THR A 320 -6.27 -15.09 -6.51
CA THR A 320 -5.60 -13.81 -6.77
C THR A 320 -4.08 -13.90 -6.69
N VAL A 321 -3.50 -15.10 -6.48
CA VAL A 321 -2.05 -15.28 -6.42
C VAL A 321 -1.62 -16.50 -7.23
N GLU A 322 -0.54 -16.32 -8.02
CA GLU A 322 0.12 -17.41 -8.74
C GLU A 322 1.64 -17.41 -8.47
N GLY A 323 2.11 -18.48 -7.84
CA GLY A 323 3.53 -18.79 -7.67
C GLY A 323 4.14 -19.43 -8.92
N LYS A 324 5.33 -18.98 -9.30
CA LYS A 324 6.15 -19.55 -10.36
C LYS A 324 7.59 -19.65 -9.92
N LYS A 325 8.14 -20.87 -9.98
CA LYS A 325 9.55 -21.07 -9.64
C LYS A 325 10.48 -20.23 -10.53
N THR A 326 10.18 -20.14 -11.82
CA THR A 326 11.02 -19.48 -12.83
C THR A 326 10.15 -18.86 -13.95
N ILE A 327 10.74 -17.99 -14.76
CA ILE A 327 10.13 -17.46 -16.00
C ILE A 327 10.55 -18.21 -17.27
N SER A 328 11.11 -19.42 -17.16
CA SER A 328 11.62 -20.15 -18.33
C SER A 328 10.52 -20.63 -19.28
N ASP A 329 9.34 -20.97 -18.75
CA ASP A 329 8.17 -21.32 -19.54
C ASP A 329 7.31 -20.08 -19.82
N LYS A 330 7.66 -19.36 -20.89
CA LYS A 330 7.00 -18.13 -21.32
C LYS A 330 5.48 -18.29 -21.47
N GLN A 331 5.02 -19.44 -21.94
CA GLN A 331 3.60 -19.69 -22.16
C GLN A 331 2.86 -19.82 -20.84
N LYS A 332 3.44 -20.49 -19.84
CA LYS A 332 2.84 -20.56 -18.49
C LYS A 332 2.76 -19.20 -17.82
N ILE A 333 3.80 -18.37 -17.95
CA ILE A 333 3.81 -17.01 -17.42
C ILE A 333 2.68 -16.18 -18.02
N ARG A 334 2.61 -16.08 -19.36
CA ARG A 334 1.54 -15.33 -20.02
C ARG A 334 0.15 -15.87 -19.70
N LYS A 335 -0.01 -17.19 -19.63
CA LYS A 335 -1.28 -17.82 -19.23
C LYS A 335 -1.70 -17.38 -17.82
N ALA A 336 -0.78 -17.34 -16.87
CA ALA A 336 -1.06 -16.91 -15.51
C ALA A 336 -1.51 -15.44 -15.48
N VAL A 337 -0.74 -14.55 -16.12
CA VAL A 337 -1.04 -13.12 -16.21
C VAL A 337 -2.42 -12.88 -16.82
N VAL A 338 -2.70 -13.49 -17.98
CA VAL A 338 -4.01 -13.37 -18.66
C VAL A 338 -5.16 -13.92 -17.81
N ALA A 339 -4.93 -15.03 -17.10
CA ALA A 339 -5.96 -15.63 -16.25
C ALA A 339 -6.31 -14.76 -15.04
N LEU A 340 -5.31 -14.14 -14.40
CA LEU A 340 -5.50 -13.20 -13.29
C LEU A 340 -6.21 -11.94 -13.77
N ALA A 341 -5.72 -11.32 -14.85
CA ALA A 341 -6.32 -10.10 -15.40
C ALA A 341 -7.80 -10.29 -15.79
N ASN A 342 -8.13 -11.39 -16.46
CA ASN A 342 -9.53 -11.69 -16.81
C ASN A 342 -10.40 -12.16 -15.64
N ALA A 343 -9.87 -12.22 -14.42
CA ALA A 343 -10.63 -12.47 -13.21
C ALA A 343 -10.71 -11.18 -12.39
N GLU A 344 -10.17 -11.16 -11.18
CA GLU A 344 -10.16 -10.01 -10.27
C GLU A 344 -8.80 -9.30 -10.22
N GLY A 345 -7.88 -9.62 -11.13
CA GLY A 345 -6.47 -9.23 -11.02
C GLY A 345 -5.73 -10.12 -10.01
N GLY A 346 -4.62 -9.62 -9.46
CA GLY A 346 -3.87 -10.31 -8.41
C GLY A 346 -2.35 -10.16 -8.51
N TYR A 347 -1.60 -11.14 -8.00
CA TYR A 347 -0.15 -11.13 -7.94
C TYR A 347 0.48 -12.35 -8.61
N LEU A 348 1.48 -12.12 -9.45
CA LEU A 348 2.39 -13.15 -9.94
C LEU A 348 3.68 -13.10 -9.11
N LEU A 349 4.00 -14.21 -8.43
CA LEU A 349 5.23 -14.34 -7.64
C LEU A 349 6.24 -15.22 -8.37
N VAL A 350 7.39 -14.67 -8.74
CA VAL A 350 8.49 -15.39 -9.40
C VAL A 350 9.60 -15.68 -8.40
N GLY A 351 10.07 -16.93 -8.37
CA GLY A 351 11.05 -17.41 -7.39
C GLY A 351 10.42 -18.24 -6.27
N VAL A 352 9.12 -18.55 -6.37
CA VAL A 352 8.36 -19.36 -5.41
C VAL A 352 8.01 -20.71 -6.04
N ALA A 353 8.35 -21.81 -5.38
CA ALA A 353 8.01 -23.15 -5.85
C ALA A 353 6.51 -23.47 -5.66
N ASP A 354 6.02 -24.49 -6.37
CA ASP A 354 4.64 -25.02 -6.27
C ASP A 354 4.31 -25.63 -4.87
N SER A 355 5.20 -25.45 -3.88
CA SER A 355 5.04 -25.81 -2.47
C SER A 355 4.96 -24.59 -1.54
N GLY A 356 4.94 -23.37 -2.08
CA GLY A 356 5.07 -22.12 -1.31
C GLY A 356 6.50 -21.84 -0.83
N THR A 357 7.49 -22.66 -1.20
CA THR A 357 8.87 -22.46 -0.76
C THR A 357 9.59 -21.43 -1.62
N VAL A 358 10.21 -20.44 -0.99
CA VAL A 358 11.08 -19.47 -1.68
C VAL A 358 12.36 -20.17 -2.17
N VAL A 359 12.58 -20.12 -3.48
CA VAL A 359 13.78 -20.66 -4.15
C VAL A 359 14.75 -19.53 -4.50
N GLY A 360 14.24 -18.33 -4.76
CA GLY A 360 15.01 -17.20 -5.26
C GLY A 360 15.20 -17.23 -6.77
N ILE A 361 14.91 -16.14 -7.47
CA ILE A 361 15.05 -16.01 -8.93
C ILE A 361 16.49 -16.24 -9.40
N GLU A 362 17.49 -15.83 -8.60
CA GLU A 362 18.92 -16.02 -8.84
C GLU A 362 19.34 -17.49 -8.90
N ASN A 363 18.61 -18.37 -8.20
CA ASN A 363 18.89 -19.79 -8.09
C ASN A 363 18.20 -20.62 -9.19
N THR A 364 17.46 -19.98 -10.09
CA THR A 364 16.60 -20.67 -11.06
C THR A 364 17.17 -20.73 -12.47
N GLY A 365 18.37 -20.18 -12.68
CA GLY A 365 19.05 -20.14 -13.98
C GLY A 365 18.49 -19.08 -14.95
N THR A 366 17.50 -18.28 -14.52
CA THR A 366 16.91 -17.16 -15.29
C THR A 366 17.79 -15.91 -15.31
N GLY A 367 18.82 -15.85 -14.46
CA GLY A 367 19.80 -14.75 -14.37
C GLY A 367 20.28 -14.60 -12.94
N LYS A 368 21.54 -14.22 -12.72
CA LYS A 368 22.04 -13.92 -11.35
C LYS A 368 21.62 -12.53 -10.84
N ASP A 369 21.12 -11.71 -11.76
CA ASP A 369 20.83 -10.30 -11.57
C ASP A 369 19.31 -10.14 -11.54
N PRO A 370 18.71 -9.87 -10.37
CA PRO A 370 17.26 -9.73 -10.20
C PRO A 370 16.61 -8.78 -11.20
N GLN A 371 17.24 -7.63 -11.47
CA GLN A 371 16.72 -6.62 -12.39
C GLN A 371 16.63 -7.16 -13.82
N ARG A 372 17.56 -8.02 -14.24
CA ARG A 372 17.47 -8.67 -15.57
C ARG A 372 16.33 -9.68 -15.66
N VAL A 373 15.90 -10.25 -14.53
CA VAL A 373 14.75 -11.17 -14.52
C VAL A 373 13.46 -10.39 -14.69
N GLU A 374 13.35 -9.22 -14.06
CA GLU A 374 12.26 -8.27 -14.24
C GLU A 374 12.13 -7.81 -15.69
N GLU A 375 13.20 -7.29 -16.28
CA GLU A 375 13.22 -6.89 -17.69
C GLU A 375 12.75 -8.05 -18.60
N ARG A 376 13.20 -9.28 -18.32
CA ARG A 376 12.79 -10.46 -19.09
C ARG A 376 11.32 -10.82 -18.89
N LEU A 377 10.77 -10.66 -17.70
CA LEU A 377 9.36 -10.88 -17.42
C LEU A 377 8.51 -9.92 -18.23
N LEU A 378 8.83 -8.62 -18.20
CA LEU A 378 8.13 -7.58 -18.95
C LEU A 378 8.12 -7.90 -20.45
N ASN A 379 9.28 -8.23 -21.02
CA ASN A 379 9.38 -8.66 -22.41
C ASN A 379 8.54 -9.91 -22.73
N ILE A 380 8.49 -10.91 -21.84
CA ILE A 380 7.69 -12.13 -22.04
C ILE A 380 6.20 -11.81 -22.16
N ILE A 381 5.73 -10.82 -21.40
CA ILE A 381 4.34 -10.39 -21.34
C ILE A 381 4.03 -9.55 -22.59
N GLU A 382 4.84 -8.54 -22.89
CA GLU A 382 4.70 -7.71 -24.10
C GLU A 382 4.68 -8.54 -25.40
N ASP A 383 5.49 -9.60 -25.48
CA ASP A 383 5.61 -10.45 -26.67
C ASP A 383 4.33 -11.25 -27.03
N GLY A 384 3.37 -11.38 -26.11
CA GLY A 384 2.24 -12.29 -26.36
C GLY A 384 1.02 -12.13 -25.48
N VAL A 385 0.92 -11.06 -24.72
CA VAL A 385 -0.29 -10.64 -23.98
C VAL A 385 -0.91 -9.45 -24.70
N ASP A 386 -2.22 -9.52 -24.94
CA ASP A 386 -3.00 -8.48 -25.62
C ASP A 386 -4.37 -8.32 -24.93
N PRO A 387 -4.85 -7.10 -24.59
CA PRO A 387 -4.25 -5.78 -24.85
C PRO A 387 -2.95 -5.53 -24.05
N ARG A 388 -2.38 -4.31 -24.13
CA ARG A 388 -1.10 -3.90 -23.49
C ARG A 388 -0.96 -4.45 -22.07
N SER A 389 0.28 -4.74 -21.66
CA SER A 389 0.63 -5.34 -20.37
C SER A 389 -0.31 -4.94 -19.22
N PRO A 390 -0.98 -5.90 -18.54
CA PRO A 390 -1.81 -5.63 -17.36
C PRO A 390 -0.97 -5.50 -16.08
N ILE A 391 0.36 -5.37 -16.17
CA ILE A 391 1.19 -5.19 -14.98
C ILE A 391 1.04 -3.75 -14.50
N ARG A 392 0.60 -3.58 -13.25
CA ARG A 392 0.56 -2.28 -12.58
C ARG A 392 1.92 -1.87 -12.05
N PHE A 393 2.60 -2.77 -11.34
CA PHE A 393 3.96 -2.57 -10.85
C PHE A 393 4.70 -3.88 -10.66
N THR A 394 6.03 -3.77 -10.56
CA THR A 394 6.93 -4.86 -10.18
C THR A 394 7.77 -4.46 -8.97
N GLN A 395 8.08 -5.43 -8.13
CA GLN A 395 8.92 -5.28 -6.95
C GLN A 395 9.81 -6.52 -6.82
N ILE A 396 11.01 -6.35 -6.28
CA ILE A 396 11.93 -7.45 -5.98
C ILE A 396 12.30 -7.36 -4.50
N GLU A 397 12.03 -8.42 -3.76
CA GLU A 397 12.39 -8.51 -2.34
C GLU A 397 13.20 -9.76 -2.01
N GLU A 398 14.16 -9.63 -1.10
CA GLU A 398 14.89 -10.76 -0.55
C GLU A 398 14.07 -11.41 0.59
N ILE A 399 13.52 -12.59 0.33
CA ILE A 399 12.71 -13.37 1.28
C ILE A 399 13.45 -14.68 1.58
N ASP A 400 13.66 -14.99 2.85
CA ASP A 400 14.26 -16.25 3.31
C ASP A 400 15.58 -16.63 2.60
N GLY A 401 16.38 -15.62 2.23
CA GLY A 401 17.68 -15.78 1.57
C GLY A 401 17.62 -15.98 0.05
N GLY A 402 16.48 -15.71 -0.59
CA GLY A 402 16.35 -15.67 -2.05
C GLY A 402 15.48 -14.51 -2.53
N HIS A 403 15.75 -13.97 -3.72
CA HIS A 403 14.96 -12.87 -4.26
C HIS A 403 13.65 -13.37 -4.88
N VAL A 404 12.53 -12.80 -4.46
CA VAL A 404 11.20 -13.00 -5.05
C VAL A 404 10.86 -11.76 -5.86
N LEU A 405 10.48 -11.95 -7.12
CA LEU A 405 9.92 -10.89 -7.94
C LEU A 405 8.40 -10.95 -7.88
N ILE A 406 7.78 -9.84 -7.52
CA ILE A 406 6.34 -9.66 -7.41
C ILE A 406 5.90 -8.78 -8.58
N ALA A 407 4.87 -9.20 -9.30
CA ALA A 407 4.20 -8.39 -10.30
C ALA A 407 2.70 -8.31 -9.97
N GLU A 408 2.21 -7.09 -9.72
CA GLU A 408 0.77 -6.84 -9.55
C GLU A 408 0.10 -6.79 -10.93
N ILE A 409 -0.97 -7.56 -11.08
CA ILE A 409 -1.75 -7.72 -12.31
C ILE A 409 -3.11 -7.04 -12.14
N GLU A 410 -3.39 -6.06 -12.96
CA GLU A 410 -4.67 -5.35 -12.98
C GLU A 410 -5.80 -6.23 -13.50
N LYS A 411 -6.98 -6.02 -12.94
CA LYS A 411 -8.22 -6.56 -13.47
C LYS A 411 -8.49 -5.94 -14.84
N ALA A 412 -8.90 -6.76 -15.80
CA ALA A 412 -9.32 -6.30 -17.11
C ALA A 412 -10.59 -5.44 -16.99
N ASP A 413 -10.69 -4.36 -17.77
CA ASP A 413 -11.93 -3.61 -17.90
C ASP A 413 -12.91 -4.39 -18.81
N GLU A 414 -13.27 -3.82 -19.96
CA GLU A 414 -14.22 -4.41 -20.91
C GLU A 414 -13.59 -5.45 -21.83
N ILE A 415 -12.32 -5.26 -22.20
CA ILE A 415 -11.64 -6.08 -23.20
C ILE A 415 -10.87 -7.21 -22.50
N PRO A 416 -11.17 -8.49 -22.78
CA PRO A 416 -10.43 -9.59 -22.18
C PRO A 416 -9.01 -9.65 -22.73
N TYR A 417 -8.08 -9.92 -21.82
CA TYR A 417 -6.71 -10.27 -22.13
C TYR A 417 -6.58 -11.64 -22.80
N SER A 418 -5.60 -11.78 -23.67
CA SER A 418 -5.33 -13.01 -24.41
C SER A 418 -3.84 -13.34 -24.41
N GLU A 419 -3.52 -14.63 -24.36
CA GLU A 419 -2.17 -15.14 -24.61
C GLU A 419 -2.12 -15.61 -26.06
N ASN A 420 -1.49 -14.84 -26.96
CA ASN A 420 -1.43 -15.15 -28.39
C ASN A 420 -2.82 -15.52 -28.98
N GLY A 421 -3.85 -14.75 -28.63
CA GLY A 421 -5.24 -14.98 -29.06
C GLY A 421 -5.98 -16.10 -28.32
N ARG A 422 -5.41 -16.63 -27.23
CA ARG A 422 -6.08 -17.60 -26.34
C ARG A 422 -6.47 -16.93 -25.04
N PHE A 423 -7.77 -16.94 -24.75
CA PHE A 423 -8.33 -16.33 -23.56
C PHE A 423 -8.36 -17.33 -22.41
N TYR A 424 -7.93 -16.88 -21.23
CA TYR A 424 -7.97 -17.66 -19.98
C TYR A 424 -8.54 -16.79 -18.87
N GLN A 425 -9.24 -17.39 -17.92
CA GLN A 425 -9.77 -16.73 -16.73
C GLN A 425 -9.54 -17.64 -15.53
N ARG A 426 -9.20 -17.05 -14.40
CA ARG A 426 -9.05 -17.74 -13.12
C ARG A 426 -10.43 -18.14 -12.57
N ARG A 427 -10.57 -19.38 -12.10
CA ARG A 427 -11.72 -19.86 -11.32
C ARG A 427 -11.21 -20.69 -10.15
N GLY A 428 -11.32 -20.16 -8.93
CA GLY A 428 -10.57 -20.70 -7.80
C GLY A 428 -9.06 -20.57 -8.07
N SER A 429 -8.25 -21.59 -7.79
CA SER A 429 -6.82 -21.59 -8.12
C SER A 429 -6.50 -22.10 -9.54
N GLU A 430 -7.49 -22.37 -10.39
CA GLU A 430 -7.26 -22.92 -11.74
C GLU A 430 -7.42 -21.88 -12.86
N SER A 431 -6.49 -21.89 -13.81
CA SER A 431 -6.60 -21.11 -15.06
C SER A 431 -7.37 -21.88 -16.14
N ARG A 432 -8.64 -21.55 -16.32
CA ARG A 432 -9.55 -22.16 -17.31
C ARG A 432 -9.53 -21.39 -18.62
N LYS A 433 -9.53 -22.12 -19.74
CA LYS A 433 -9.62 -21.51 -21.08
C LYS A 433 -11.06 -21.02 -21.35
N LEU A 434 -11.19 -19.78 -21.81
CA LEU A 434 -12.46 -19.21 -22.27
C LEU A 434 -12.64 -19.49 -23.77
N ASN A 435 -13.80 -20.05 -24.13
CA ASN A 435 -14.11 -20.43 -25.51
C ASN A 435 -15.51 -19.92 -25.88
N GLY A 436 -15.72 -19.51 -27.13
CA GLY A 436 -17.05 -19.38 -27.74
C GLY A 436 -18.08 -18.64 -26.87
N MET A 437 -18.99 -19.40 -26.23
CA MET A 437 -20.02 -18.87 -25.33
C MET A 437 -19.44 -18.26 -24.04
N ASP A 438 -18.49 -18.93 -23.38
CA ASP A 438 -17.86 -18.44 -22.14
C ASP A 438 -17.19 -17.07 -22.37
N LEU A 439 -16.58 -16.87 -23.54
CA LEU A 439 -15.93 -15.60 -23.91
C LEU A 439 -16.95 -14.50 -24.22
N ARG A 440 -18.08 -14.83 -24.86
CA ARG A 440 -19.14 -13.85 -25.11
C ARG A 440 -19.80 -13.40 -23.81
N GLN A 441 -20.08 -14.35 -22.92
CA GLN A 441 -20.65 -14.05 -21.61
C GLN A 441 -19.74 -13.13 -20.81
N PHE A 442 -18.42 -13.38 -20.80
CA PHE A 442 -17.45 -12.50 -20.14
C PHE A 442 -17.57 -11.04 -20.61
N VAL A 443 -17.60 -10.82 -21.93
CA VAL A 443 -17.69 -9.47 -22.51
C VAL A 443 -19.05 -8.82 -22.23
N GLU A 444 -20.13 -9.60 -22.22
CA GLU A 444 -21.48 -9.09 -21.90
C GLU A 444 -21.58 -8.67 -20.43
N GLU A 445 -21.06 -9.46 -19.49
CA GLU A 445 -21.03 -9.15 -18.06
C GLU A 445 -20.22 -7.88 -17.78
N ARG A 446 -19.02 -7.75 -18.36
CA ARG A 446 -18.16 -6.58 -18.14
C ARG A 446 -18.71 -5.28 -18.72
N ARG A 447 -19.43 -5.34 -19.83
CA ARG A 447 -20.12 -4.16 -20.40
C ARG A 447 -21.26 -3.64 -19.53
N THR A 448 -21.90 -4.51 -18.75
CA THR A 448 -23.00 -4.10 -17.87
C THR A 448 -22.52 -3.55 -16.53
N ASP A 449 -21.28 -3.85 -16.12
CA ASP A 449 -20.65 -3.33 -14.91
C ASP A 449 -20.00 -1.94 -15.12
N SER A 450 -19.74 -1.52 -16.37
CA SER A 450 -19.29 -0.16 -16.68
C SER A 450 -20.41 0.87 -16.44
N PRO A 451 -20.17 2.01 -15.76
CA PRO A 451 -21.15 3.08 -15.64
C PRO A 451 -21.54 3.62 -17.03
N PRO A 452 -22.81 4.02 -17.25
CA PRO A 452 -23.24 4.55 -18.54
C PRO A 452 -22.50 5.86 -18.87
N GLU A 453 -21.97 5.93 -20.11
CA GLU A 453 -21.27 7.10 -20.69
C GLU A 453 -22.01 8.43 -20.57
#